data_AF-A0AB37M4Q4-F1
#
_entry.id   AF-A0AB37M4Q4-F1
#
_cell.length_a   1.000
_cell.length_b   1.000
_cell.length_c   1.000
_cell.angle_alpha   90.00
_cell.angle_beta   90.00
_cell.angle_gamma   90.00
#
_symmetry.space_group_name_H-M   'P 1'
#
loop_
_entity.id
_entity.type
_entity.pdbx_description
1 polymer ?
#
loop_
_entity_poly.entity_id
_entity_poly.type
_entity_poly.pdbx_seq_one_letter_code
_entity_poly.pdbx_strand_id
1 'polypeptide(L)'
;MKALPFPCIRPAQDRVLEALPQMDAILGGNDALRGAIADGLMLKDPGSAYYVYECSGEPGRVTGVVAICPVSVLAGGDAASADAATAARAITEFKVQPRPVTLAYEASPVMDIILGAAKEGASLYAVTDPAGITHRVWEVKRNDAVAAIHAMLDQAPEPAPADDPAYVAALAGAAQLLADEARAAGTYTGKEPFNFVISALFPTAQVAGGAPQVPTGLLTHQIARY
;
A
#
# COMPACT_ATOMS: atom_id res chain seq x y z
N MET A 1 2.62 -12.91 -10.68
CA MET A 1 2.94 -11.56 -10.13
C MET A 1 3.76 -11.70 -8.86
N LYS A 2 4.91 -11.03 -8.73
CA LYS A 2 5.80 -11.16 -7.56
C LYS A 2 5.37 -10.32 -6.34
N ALA A 3 4.14 -10.51 -5.87
CA ALA A 3 3.59 -9.75 -4.74
C ALA A 3 3.86 -10.44 -3.39
N LEU A 4 4.50 -9.73 -2.47
CA LEU A 4 5.02 -10.27 -1.21
C LEU A 4 4.30 -9.67 0.01
N PRO A 5 4.25 -10.40 1.15
CA PRO A 5 3.82 -9.80 2.41
C PRO A 5 4.89 -8.81 2.90
N PHE A 6 4.49 -7.83 3.72
CA PHE A 6 5.38 -6.75 4.14
C PHE A 6 5.11 -6.32 5.59
N PRO A 7 6.11 -5.75 6.30
CA PRO A 7 5.89 -5.10 7.58
C PRO A 7 5.23 -3.73 7.35
N CYS A 8 4.02 -3.55 7.86
CA CYS A 8 3.26 -2.31 7.71
C CYS A 8 3.59 -1.31 8.82
N ILE A 9 3.55 -0.03 8.48
CA ILE A 9 3.41 1.06 9.44
C ILE A 9 1.96 1.55 9.36
N ARG A 10 1.23 1.52 10.48
CA ARG A 10 -0.22 1.76 10.53
C ARG A 10 -0.65 2.30 11.90
N PRO A 11 -1.84 2.91 12.04
CA PRO A 11 -2.32 3.37 13.35
C PRO A 11 -2.47 2.24 14.37
N ALA A 12 -2.37 2.54 15.66
CA ALA A 12 -2.82 1.58 16.68
C ALA A 12 -4.32 1.28 16.49
N GLN A 13 -4.72 0.02 16.72
CA GLN A 13 -6.07 -0.46 16.41
C GLN A 13 -7.16 0.34 17.14
N ASP A 14 -6.89 0.69 18.39
CA ASP A 14 -7.73 1.48 19.29
C ASP A 14 -7.60 3.00 19.09
N ARG A 15 -6.65 3.46 18.27
CA ARG A 15 -6.38 4.90 18.03
C ARG A 15 -6.53 5.32 16.57
N VAL A 16 -7.05 4.45 15.70
CA VAL A 16 -7.21 4.75 14.26
C VAL A 16 -8.04 6.01 13.99
N LEU A 17 -9.10 6.24 14.76
CA LEU A 17 -9.96 7.42 14.62
C LEU A 17 -9.28 8.71 15.10
N GLU A 18 -8.30 8.60 16.00
CA GLU A 18 -7.46 9.72 16.44
C GLU A 18 -6.35 10.01 15.42
N ALA A 19 -5.75 8.97 14.84
CA ALA A 19 -4.60 9.08 13.94
C ALA A 19 -4.98 9.60 12.55
N LEU A 20 -6.04 9.07 11.93
CA LEU A 20 -6.37 9.36 10.53
C LEU A 20 -6.56 10.87 10.23
N PRO A 21 -7.25 11.67 11.06
CA PRO A 21 -7.38 13.10 10.81
C PRO A 21 -6.07 13.90 10.86
N GLN A 22 -5.02 13.33 11.46
CA GLN A 22 -3.72 13.98 11.66
C GLN A 22 -2.66 13.49 10.66
N MET A 23 -3.06 12.66 9.69
CA MET A 23 -2.09 11.89 8.92
C MET A 23 -1.18 12.74 8.01
N ASP A 24 -1.68 13.87 7.51
CA ASP A 24 -0.85 14.82 6.75
C ASP A 24 0.29 15.38 7.60
N ALA A 25 0.06 15.62 8.89
CA ALA A 25 1.10 16.06 9.82
C ALA A 25 2.05 14.91 10.19
N ILE A 26 1.50 13.72 10.45
CA ILE A 26 2.28 12.53 10.81
C ILE A 26 3.22 12.10 9.66
N LEU A 27 2.72 12.10 8.43
CA LEU A 27 3.47 11.73 7.23
C LEU A 27 4.14 12.91 6.53
N GLY A 28 4.04 14.12 7.10
CA GLY A 28 4.68 15.33 6.60
C GLY A 28 6.17 15.44 6.95
N GLY A 29 6.73 14.47 7.68
CA GLY A 29 8.15 14.42 8.00
C GLY A 29 8.57 13.19 8.80
N ASN A 30 9.84 12.82 8.66
CA ASN A 30 10.43 11.65 9.32
C ASN A 30 10.32 11.72 10.85
N ASP A 31 10.59 12.88 11.43
CA ASP A 31 10.56 13.06 12.89
C ASP A 31 9.13 13.00 13.45
N ALA A 32 8.15 13.53 12.71
CA ALA A 32 6.74 13.47 13.09
C ALA A 32 6.23 12.02 13.12
N LEU A 33 6.54 11.22 12.09
CA LEU A 33 6.20 9.80 12.07
C LEU A 33 6.88 9.04 13.20
N ARG A 34 8.16 9.32 13.47
CA ARG A 34 8.90 8.67 14.57
C ARG A 34 8.33 9.03 15.94
N GLY A 35 7.92 10.28 16.13
CA GLY A 35 7.20 10.73 17.32
C GLY A 35 5.88 9.99 17.48
N ALA A 36 5.06 9.93 16.42
CA ALA A 36 3.79 9.20 16.43
C ALA A 36 3.97 7.70 16.72
N ILE A 37 5.08 7.09 16.27
CA ILE A 37 5.44 5.70 16.62
C ILE A 37 5.84 5.57 18.10
N ALA A 38 6.68 6.49 18.60
CA ALA A 38 7.11 6.49 20.00
C ALA A 38 5.94 6.71 20.97
N ASP A 39 4.98 7.56 20.59
CA ASP A 39 3.77 7.87 21.34
C ASP A 39 2.68 6.80 21.19
N GLY A 40 2.94 5.75 20.41
CA GLY A 40 2.02 4.63 20.18
C GLY A 40 0.76 4.98 19.39
N LEU A 41 0.74 6.13 18.69
CA LEU A 41 -0.34 6.49 17.78
C LEU A 41 -0.24 5.70 16.47
N MET A 42 1.00 5.55 15.98
CA MET A 42 1.37 4.67 14.87
C MET A 42 2.15 3.48 15.41
N LEU A 43 2.07 2.35 14.72
CA LEU A 43 2.77 1.11 15.04
C LEU A 43 3.51 0.63 13.81
N LYS A 44 4.68 0.02 14.02
CA LYS A 44 5.37 -0.78 13.01
C LYS A 44 5.15 -2.25 13.31
N ASP A 45 4.51 -2.96 12.38
CA ASP A 45 4.23 -4.38 12.56
C ASP A 45 5.54 -5.18 12.67
N PRO A 46 5.62 -6.14 13.60
CA PRO A 46 6.87 -6.86 13.90
C PRO A 46 7.24 -7.87 12.81
N GLY A 47 6.31 -8.23 11.94
CA GLY A 47 6.50 -9.21 10.88
C GLY A 47 5.72 -8.86 9.62
N SER A 48 5.99 -9.60 8.56
CA SER A 48 5.33 -9.40 7.28
C SER A 48 3.95 -10.06 7.26
N ALA A 49 2.95 -9.33 6.75
CA ALA A 49 1.61 -9.84 6.52
C ALA A 49 1.09 -9.40 5.14
N TYR A 50 0.04 -10.06 4.67
CA TYR A 50 -0.86 -9.48 3.68
C TYR A 50 -2.01 -8.81 4.44
N TYR A 51 -2.63 -7.81 3.83
CA TYR A 51 -3.81 -7.16 4.41
C TYR A 51 -4.97 -7.26 3.43
N VAL A 52 -6.10 -7.78 3.87
CA VAL A 52 -7.34 -7.66 3.09
C VAL A 52 -7.89 -6.27 3.33
N TYR A 53 -8.15 -5.54 2.25
CA TYR A 53 -8.78 -4.24 2.30
C TYR A 53 -10.14 -4.32 1.60
N GLU A 54 -11.15 -3.78 2.26
CA GLU A 54 -12.47 -3.59 1.69
C GLU A 54 -12.88 -2.15 1.84
N CYS A 55 -13.40 -1.56 0.77
CA CYS A 55 -14.20 -0.35 0.86
C CYS A 55 -15.66 -0.67 0.53
N SER A 56 -16.58 -0.07 1.27
CA SER A 56 -18.01 -0.13 0.99
C SER A 56 -18.61 1.27 1.05
N GLY A 57 -19.24 1.70 -0.04
CA GLY A 57 -19.83 3.03 -0.22
C GLY A 57 -20.27 3.20 -1.67
N GLU A 58 -20.36 4.42 -2.17
CA GLU A 58 -20.40 4.68 -3.62
C GLU A 58 -18.96 4.50 -4.18
N PRO A 59 -18.73 3.77 -5.29
CA PRO A 59 -19.68 3.16 -6.24
C PRO A 59 -20.14 1.74 -5.88
N GLY A 60 -19.65 1.15 -4.79
CA GLY A 60 -20.09 -0.15 -4.31
C GLY A 60 -19.18 -0.74 -3.24
N ARG A 61 -19.20 -2.07 -3.15
CA ARG A 61 -18.32 -2.85 -2.28
C ARG A 61 -17.21 -3.47 -3.11
N VAL A 62 -15.97 -3.12 -2.80
CA VAL A 62 -14.78 -3.63 -3.48
C VAL A 62 -13.86 -4.24 -2.44
N THR A 63 -13.35 -5.45 -2.71
CA THR A 63 -12.42 -6.15 -1.83
C THR A 63 -11.15 -6.48 -2.61
N GLY A 64 -10.00 -6.20 -1.99
CA GLY A 64 -8.69 -6.47 -2.54
C GLY A 64 -7.70 -6.93 -1.50
N VAL A 65 -6.50 -7.26 -1.95
CA VAL A 65 -5.37 -7.62 -1.10
C VAL A 65 -4.27 -6.58 -1.22
N VAL A 66 -3.71 -6.17 -0.09
CA VAL A 66 -2.59 -5.24 -0.01
C VAL A 66 -1.31 -6.02 0.21
N ALA A 67 -0.34 -5.78 -0.66
CA ALA A 67 0.96 -6.44 -0.71
C ALA A 67 2.03 -5.44 -1.13
N ILE A 68 3.30 -5.84 -1.14
CA ILE A 68 4.34 -5.10 -1.88
C ILE A 68 4.58 -5.75 -3.24
N CYS A 69 4.63 -4.93 -4.28
CA CYS A 69 4.92 -5.35 -5.65
C CYS A 69 6.24 -4.72 -6.12
N PRO A 70 7.00 -5.34 -7.05
CA PRO A 70 8.17 -4.71 -7.63
C PRO A 70 7.77 -3.42 -8.34
N VAL A 71 8.58 -2.37 -8.25
CA VAL A 71 8.28 -1.08 -8.88
C VAL A 71 8.08 -1.18 -10.40
N SER A 72 8.61 -2.23 -11.04
CA SER A 72 8.42 -2.49 -12.47
C SER A 72 6.95 -2.66 -12.88
N VAL A 73 6.03 -2.99 -11.95
CA VAL A 73 4.59 -3.04 -12.24
C VAL A 73 3.98 -1.66 -12.53
N LEU A 74 4.70 -0.58 -12.20
CA LEU A 74 4.30 0.80 -12.47
C LEU A 74 4.83 1.30 -13.83
N ALA A 75 5.55 0.46 -14.58
CA ALA A 75 6.12 0.84 -15.87
C ALA A 75 5.00 1.13 -16.89
N GLY A 76 5.11 2.25 -17.62
CA GLY A 76 4.15 2.65 -18.64
C GLY A 76 3.39 3.95 -18.37
N GLY A 77 3.63 4.61 -17.23
CA GLY A 77 3.12 5.97 -16.98
C GLY A 77 3.74 7.01 -17.92
N ASP A 78 2.90 7.88 -18.48
CA ASP A 78 3.32 9.00 -19.34
C ASP A 78 4.29 9.95 -18.63
N ALA A 79 5.00 10.77 -19.41
CA ALA A 79 6.05 11.68 -18.93
C ALA A 79 5.64 12.45 -17.65
N ALA A 80 6.44 12.32 -16.60
CA ALA A 80 6.15 12.87 -15.28
C ALA A 80 5.86 14.39 -15.37
N SER A 81 4.66 14.78 -14.94
CA SER A 81 4.30 16.18 -14.76
C SER A 81 5.14 16.84 -13.66
N ALA A 82 5.17 18.18 -13.61
CA ALA A 82 5.86 18.91 -12.54
C ALA A 82 5.32 18.54 -11.13
N ASP A 83 4.02 18.26 -11.03
CA ASP A 83 3.37 17.84 -9.80
C ASP A 83 3.83 16.44 -9.37
N ALA A 84 3.89 15.48 -10.30
CA ALA A 84 4.40 14.14 -10.04
C ALA A 84 5.88 14.16 -9.59
N ALA A 85 6.71 15.01 -10.20
CA ALA A 85 8.09 15.20 -9.78
C ALA A 85 8.22 15.80 -8.37
N THR A 86 7.33 16.72 -8.01
CA THR A 86 7.28 17.31 -6.65
C THR A 86 6.87 16.27 -5.63
N ALA A 87 5.84 15.49 -5.92
CA ALA A 87 5.41 14.37 -5.07
C ALA A 87 6.50 13.29 -4.94
N ALA A 88 7.21 12.96 -6.01
CA ALA A 88 8.33 12.02 -5.98
C ALA A 88 9.43 12.48 -5.01
N ARG A 89 9.79 13.77 -5.03
CA ARG A 89 10.77 14.34 -4.09
C ARG A 89 10.30 14.27 -2.65
N ALA A 90 9.04 14.61 -2.37
CA ALA A 90 8.47 14.50 -1.02
C ALA A 90 8.52 13.05 -0.51
N ILE A 91 8.13 12.07 -1.33
CA ILE A 91 8.20 10.64 -0.98
C ILE A 91 9.64 10.19 -0.74
N THR A 92 10.59 10.68 -1.55
CA THR A 92 12.03 10.42 -1.41
C THR A 92 12.56 10.96 -0.08
N GLU A 93 12.22 12.20 0.26
CA GLU A 93 12.64 12.87 1.50
C GLU A 93 12.07 12.20 2.75
N PHE A 94 10.78 11.85 2.72
CA PHE A 94 10.09 11.19 3.84
C PHE A 94 10.33 9.69 3.91
N LYS A 95 10.96 9.10 2.87
CA LYS A 95 11.34 7.68 2.83
C LYS A 95 10.21 6.71 3.19
N VAL A 96 8.97 7.12 2.98
CA VAL A 96 7.74 6.39 3.33
C VAL A 96 6.75 6.56 2.20
N GLN A 97 6.14 5.46 1.78
CA GLN A 97 5.01 5.50 0.87
C GLN A 97 3.72 5.77 1.68
N PRO A 98 2.99 6.86 1.39
CA PRO A 98 1.90 7.35 2.26
C PRO A 98 0.60 6.55 2.15
N ARG A 99 0.38 5.82 1.05
CA ARG A 99 -0.74 4.91 0.86
C ARG A 99 -0.42 3.84 -0.19
N PRO A 100 -1.12 2.70 -0.21
CA PRO A 100 -1.05 1.76 -1.32
C PRO A 100 -1.42 2.42 -2.66
N VAL A 101 -0.71 2.07 -3.73
CA VAL A 101 -1.12 2.36 -5.11
C VAL A 101 -2.13 1.33 -5.57
N THR A 102 -3.16 1.76 -6.27
CA THR A 102 -4.18 0.83 -6.79
C THR A 102 -3.73 0.13 -8.06
N LEU A 103 -3.76 -1.20 -8.02
CA LEU A 103 -3.45 -2.10 -9.12
C LEU A 103 -4.67 -3.00 -9.41
N ALA A 104 -4.94 -3.25 -10.69
CA ALA A 104 -5.99 -4.14 -11.16
C ALA A 104 -5.41 -5.48 -11.60
N TYR A 105 -6.03 -6.59 -11.17
CA TYR A 105 -5.64 -7.94 -11.57
C TYR A 105 -6.84 -8.74 -12.10
N GLU A 106 -6.58 -9.76 -12.91
CA GLU A 106 -7.63 -10.65 -13.41
C GLU A 106 -8.27 -11.45 -12.26
N ALA A 107 -9.60 -11.40 -12.16
CA ALA A 107 -10.34 -12.02 -11.07
C ALA A 107 -10.01 -13.52 -10.94
N SER A 108 -9.86 -13.99 -9.70
CA SER A 108 -9.58 -15.40 -9.39
C SER A 108 -10.56 -15.90 -8.33
N PRO A 109 -11.40 -16.89 -8.64
CA PRO A 109 -12.32 -17.47 -7.66
C PRO A 109 -11.61 -18.02 -6.42
N VAL A 110 -10.37 -18.51 -6.58
CA VAL A 110 -9.56 -19.00 -5.46
C VAL A 110 -9.18 -17.85 -4.53
N MET A 111 -8.77 -16.70 -5.09
CA MET A 111 -8.49 -15.51 -4.29
C MET A 111 -9.75 -15.04 -3.56
N ASP A 112 -10.91 -15.01 -4.22
CA ASP A 112 -12.17 -14.59 -3.60
C ASP A 112 -12.53 -15.46 -2.38
N ILE A 113 -12.31 -16.77 -2.44
CA ILE A 113 -12.50 -17.68 -1.30
C ILE A 113 -11.55 -17.34 -0.16
N ILE A 114 -10.26 -17.12 -0.46
CA ILE A 114 -9.25 -16.80 0.55
C ILE A 114 -9.56 -15.46 1.24
N LEU A 115 -9.89 -14.43 0.47
CA LEU A 115 -10.25 -13.11 0.99
C LEU A 115 -11.58 -13.17 1.77
N GLY A 116 -12.55 -13.98 1.31
CA GLY A 116 -13.79 -14.25 2.02
C GLY A 116 -13.55 -14.85 3.41
N ALA A 117 -12.71 -15.90 3.49
CA ALA A 117 -12.38 -16.54 4.75
C ALA A 117 -11.63 -15.59 5.72
N ALA A 118 -10.73 -14.74 5.20
CA ALA A 118 -10.04 -13.74 6.04
C ALA A 118 -11.04 -12.75 6.69
N LYS A 119 -12.12 -12.41 5.99
CA LYS A 119 -13.16 -11.47 6.45
C LYS A 119 -14.07 -12.04 7.54
N GLU A 120 -14.08 -13.35 7.75
CA GLU A 120 -14.81 -13.98 8.88
C GLU A 120 -14.13 -13.72 10.23
N GLY A 121 -12.84 -13.35 10.22
CA GLY A 121 -12.10 -12.93 11.40
C GLY A 121 -12.43 -11.50 11.86
N ALA A 122 -11.91 -11.14 13.03
CA ALA A 122 -11.98 -9.76 13.51
C ALA A 122 -11.16 -8.83 12.60
N SER A 123 -11.79 -7.75 12.15
CA SER A 123 -11.09 -6.70 11.41
C SER A 123 -10.14 -5.92 12.30
N LEU A 124 -8.98 -5.54 11.77
CA LEU A 124 -8.11 -4.52 12.36
C LEU A 124 -8.84 -3.17 12.43
N TYR A 125 -9.45 -2.75 11.32
CA TYR A 125 -10.15 -1.47 11.23
C TYR A 125 -11.53 -1.65 10.61
N ALA A 126 -12.46 -0.81 11.05
CA ALA A 126 -13.74 -0.57 10.42
C ALA A 126 -14.08 0.91 10.65
N VAL A 127 -13.60 1.77 9.75
CA VAL A 127 -13.70 3.23 9.88
C VAL A 127 -14.49 3.81 8.72
N THR A 128 -15.35 4.79 8.97
CA THR A 128 -16.12 5.48 7.94
C THR A 128 -15.54 6.87 7.75
N ASP A 129 -15.19 7.23 6.52
CA ASP A 129 -14.65 8.54 6.20
C ASP A 129 -15.76 9.61 6.11
N PRO A 130 -15.41 10.91 6.00
CA PRO A 130 -16.39 11.97 5.85
C PRO A 130 -17.24 11.89 4.57
N ALA A 131 -16.81 11.13 3.56
CA ALA A 131 -17.57 10.88 2.34
C ALA A 131 -18.59 9.73 2.51
N GLY A 132 -18.63 9.08 3.68
CA GLY A 132 -19.53 7.97 3.97
C GLY A 132 -19.00 6.61 3.49
N ILE A 133 -17.75 6.54 3.01
CA ILE A 133 -17.11 5.30 2.60
C ILE A 133 -16.58 4.60 3.85
N THR A 134 -16.97 3.34 4.03
CA THR A 134 -16.45 2.51 5.11
C THR A 134 -15.26 1.70 4.64
N HIS A 135 -14.12 1.89 5.28
CA HIS A 135 -12.87 1.18 5.07
C HIS A 135 -12.69 0.10 6.12
N ARG A 136 -12.53 -1.15 5.68
CA ARG A 136 -12.27 -2.29 6.54
C ARG A 136 -10.94 -2.94 6.18
N VAL A 137 -10.19 -3.35 7.20
CA VAL A 137 -8.88 -3.98 7.02
C VAL A 137 -8.81 -5.23 7.89
N TRP A 138 -8.26 -6.31 7.34
CA TRP A 138 -7.96 -7.54 8.08
C TRP A 138 -6.50 -7.91 7.86
N GLU A 139 -5.79 -8.27 8.93
CA GLU A 139 -4.41 -8.76 8.87
C GLU A 139 -4.40 -10.26 8.58
N VAL A 140 -3.67 -10.68 7.54
CA VAL A 140 -3.47 -12.09 7.20
C VAL A 140 -2.01 -12.46 7.44
N LYS A 141 -1.76 -13.04 8.62
CA LYS A 141 -0.42 -13.46 9.07
C LYS A 141 -0.29 -14.96 9.36
N ARG A 142 -1.38 -15.72 9.24
CA ARG A 142 -1.34 -17.19 9.44
C ARG A 142 -0.57 -17.83 8.28
N ASN A 143 0.44 -18.64 8.59
CA ASN A 143 1.41 -19.12 7.59
C ASN A 143 0.77 -19.83 6.38
N ASP A 144 -0.26 -20.64 6.61
CA ASP A 144 -1.02 -21.34 5.56
C ASP A 144 -1.78 -20.36 4.65
N ALA A 145 -2.44 -19.35 5.22
CA ALA A 145 -3.16 -18.32 4.48
C ALA A 145 -2.19 -17.43 3.69
N VAL A 146 -1.07 -17.03 4.29
CA VAL A 146 0.00 -16.27 3.62
C VAL A 146 0.56 -17.07 2.45
N ALA A 147 0.85 -18.36 2.64
CA ALA A 147 1.36 -19.23 1.58
C ALA A 147 0.33 -19.40 0.43
N ALA A 148 -0.96 -19.51 0.76
CA ALA A 148 -2.03 -19.61 -0.24
C ALA A 148 -2.17 -18.33 -1.07
N ILE A 149 -2.17 -17.15 -0.43
CA ILE A 149 -2.19 -15.85 -1.13
C ILE A 149 -0.95 -15.71 -2.02
N HIS A 150 0.23 -15.99 -1.47
CA HIS A 150 1.49 -15.90 -2.22
C HIS A 150 1.49 -16.80 -3.45
N ALA A 151 1.11 -18.07 -3.30
CA ALA A 151 1.06 -19.02 -4.41
C ALA A 151 0.07 -18.58 -5.50
N MET A 152 -1.08 -18.03 -5.13
CA MET A 152 -2.05 -17.51 -6.10
C MET A 152 -1.46 -16.31 -6.85
N LEU A 153 -0.94 -15.31 -6.12
CA LEU A 153 -0.37 -14.10 -6.73
C LEU A 153 0.82 -14.43 -7.64
N ASP A 154 1.67 -15.39 -7.27
CA ASP A 154 2.83 -15.79 -8.07
C ASP A 154 2.40 -16.30 -9.47
N GLN A 155 1.30 -17.05 -9.55
CA GLN A 155 0.73 -17.57 -10.80
C GLN A 155 -0.14 -16.56 -11.56
N ALA A 156 -0.59 -15.48 -10.93
CA ALA A 156 -1.40 -14.47 -11.58
C ALA A 156 -0.60 -13.70 -12.66
N PRO A 157 -1.24 -13.28 -13.76
CA PRO A 157 -0.67 -12.30 -14.68
C PRO A 157 -0.19 -11.04 -13.96
N GLU A 158 0.71 -10.27 -14.58
CA GLU A 158 1.11 -8.98 -14.03
C GLU A 158 -0.11 -8.04 -13.96
N PRO A 159 -0.25 -7.27 -12.86
CA PRO A 159 -1.36 -6.36 -12.70
C PRO A 159 -1.12 -5.08 -13.49
N ALA A 160 -2.20 -4.36 -13.80
CA ALA A 160 -2.13 -3.05 -14.44
C ALA A 160 -2.31 -1.93 -13.40
N PRO A 161 -1.59 -0.79 -13.50
CA PRO A 161 -1.92 0.40 -12.74
C PRO A 161 -3.35 0.87 -13.00
N ALA A 162 -4.09 1.15 -11.93
CA ALA A 162 -5.48 1.63 -11.97
C ALA A 162 -5.72 2.83 -11.03
N ASP A 163 -4.64 3.44 -10.53
CA ASP A 163 -4.64 4.65 -9.72
C ASP A 163 -4.42 5.90 -10.59
N ASP A 164 -4.41 7.07 -9.97
CA ASP A 164 -4.02 8.32 -10.61
C ASP A 164 -2.63 8.20 -11.27
N PRO A 165 -2.50 8.42 -12.59
CA PRO A 165 -1.22 8.37 -13.29
C PRO A 165 -0.14 9.27 -12.67
N ALA A 166 -0.52 10.42 -12.10
CA ALA A 166 0.44 11.30 -11.43
C ALA A 166 1.03 10.65 -10.16
N TYR A 167 0.20 9.94 -9.40
CA TYR A 167 0.65 9.19 -8.22
C TYR A 167 1.54 8.00 -8.59
N VAL A 168 1.15 7.26 -9.64
CA VAL A 168 1.95 6.15 -10.20
C VAL A 168 3.34 6.66 -10.62
N ALA A 169 3.39 7.77 -11.36
CA ALA A 169 4.63 8.40 -11.79
C ALA A 169 5.47 8.90 -10.60
N ALA A 170 4.84 9.47 -9.57
CA ALA A 170 5.53 9.94 -8.37
C ALA A 170 6.24 8.79 -7.62
N LEU A 171 5.57 7.64 -7.49
CA LEU A 171 6.16 6.45 -6.84
C LEU A 171 7.33 5.87 -7.65
N ALA A 172 7.17 5.74 -8.97
CA ALA A 172 8.24 5.30 -9.85
C ALA A 172 9.44 6.27 -9.81
N GLY A 173 9.17 7.59 -9.81
CA GLY A 173 10.18 8.63 -9.69
C GLY A 173 10.93 8.59 -8.36
N ALA A 174 10.23 8.41 -7.24
CA ALA A 174 10.87 8.30 -5.92
C ALA A 174 11.78 7.07 -5.81
N ALA A 175 11.33 5.92 -6.33
CA ALA A 175 12.14 4.71 -6.40
C ALA A 175 13.40 4.90 -7.26
N GLN A 176 13.28 5.60 -8.39
CA GLN A 176 14.41 5.91 -9.26
C GLN A 176 15.43 6.84 -8.57
N LEU A 177 14.96 7.91 -7.93
CA LEU A 177 15.82 8.85 -7.19
C LEU A 177 16.61 8.12 -6.09
N LEU A 178 15.95 7.32 -5.26
CA LEU A 178 16.59 6.55 -4.19
C LEU A 178 17.57 5.51 -4.74
N ALA A 179 17.25 4.86 -5.86
CA ALA A 179 18.14 3.92 -6.51
C ALA A 179 19.41 4.60 -7.05
N ASP A 180 19.28 5.80 -7.62
CA ASP A 180 20.42 6.57 -8.14
C ASP A 180 21.30 7.11 -7.02
N GLU A 181 20.71 7.58 -5.91
CA GLU A 181 21.44 7.93 -4.69
C GLU A 181 22.24 6.74 -4.14
N ALA A 182 21.61 5.57 -4.04
CA ALA A 182 22.28 4.35 -3.56
C ALA A 182 23.40 3.89 -4.50
N ARG A 183 23.22 4.01 -5.82
CA ARG A 183 24.26 3.68 -6.81
C ARG A 183 25.43 4.65 -6.73
N ALA A 184 25.15 5.95 -6.63
CA ALA A 184 26.18 6.97 -6.47
C ALA A 184 26.99 6.77 -5.17
N ALA A 185 26.33 6.32 -4.10
CA ALA A 185 26.98 5.97 -2.84
C ALA A 185 27.69 4.59 -2.85
N GLY A 186 27.54 3.79 -3.91
CA GLY A 186 28.07 2.43 -3.98
C GLY A 186 27.38 1.43 -3.03
N THR A 187 26.17 1.73 -2.56
CA THR A 187 25.41 0.93 -1.58
C THR A 187 24.26 0.14 -2.19
N TYR A 188 24.00 0.29 -3.50
CA TYR A 188 22.91 -0.40 -4.19
C TYR A 188 23.16 -1.92 -4.32
N THR A 189 22.22 -2.72 -3.82
CA THR A 189 22.23 -4.19 -3.80
C THR A 189 21.08 -4.81 -4.59
N GLY A 190 20.07 -4.02 -4.96
CA GLY A 190 18.84 -4.48 -5.63
C GLY A 190 17.82 -5.13 -4.70
N LYS A 191 18.08 -5.12 -3.38
CA LYS A 191 17.18 -5.66 -2.34
C LYS A 191 16.59 -4.58 -1.44
N GLU A 192 16.83 -3.32 -1.77
CA GLU A 192 16.33 -2.19 -0.99
C GLU A 192 14.80 -2.11 -1.04
N PRO A 193 14.14 -1.62 0.02
CA PRO A 193 12.69 -1.54 0.06
C PRO A 193 12.10 -0.63 -1.04
N PHE A 194 12.83 0.40 -1.49
CA PHE A 194 12.40 1.28 -2.59
C PHE A 194 12.36 0.60 -3.97
N ASN A 195 12.86 -0.64 -4.11
CA ASN A 195 12.63 -1.43 -5.33
C ASN A 195 11.20 -2.02 -5.37
N PHE A 196 10.41 -1.81 -4.29
CA PHE A 196 9.05 -2.25 -4.15
C PHE A 196 8.12 -1.08 -3.80
N VAL A 197 6.84 -1.25 -4.11
CA VAL A 197 5.77 -0.32 -3.77
C VAL A 197 4.67 -1.08 -3.05
N ILE A 198 4.08 -0.48 -2.01
CA ILE A 198 2.86 -1.03 -1.41
C ILE A 198 1.70 -0.82 -2.39
N SER A 199 0.96 -1.88 -2.66
CA SER A 199 -0.08 -1.93 -3.68
C SER A 199 -1.35 -2.56 -3.15
N ALA A 200 -2.49 -1.94 -3.43
CA ALA A 200 -3.81 -2.50 -3.24
C ALA A 200 -4.27 -3.14 -4.55
N LEU A 201 -4.34 -4.48 -4.57
CA LEU A 201 -4.70 -5.30 -5.72
C LEU A 201 -6.20 -5.60 -5.68
N PHE A 202 -6.93 -5.11 -6.67
CA PHE A 202 -8.37 -5.35 -6.84
C PHE A 202 -8.67 -6.10 -8.13
N PRO A 203 -9.73 -6.92 -8.17
CA PRO A 203 -10.19 -7.51 -9.43
C PRO A 203 -10.57 -6.43 -10.45
N THR A 204 -10.10 -6.52 -11.69
CA THR A 204 -10.34 -5.53 -12.76
C THR A 204 -11.82 -5.17 -12.93
N ALA A 205 -12.71 -6.15 -12.83
CA ALA A 205 -14.15 -5.95 -12.95
C ALA A 205 -14.73 -5.03 -11.85
N GLN A 206 -14.10 -4.94 -10.68
CA GLN A 206 -14.56 -4.12 -9.55
C GLN A 206 -14.05 -2.67 -9.61
N VAL A 207 -13.04 -2.38 -10.44
CA VAL A 207 -12.39 -1.05 -10.51
C VAL A 207 -12.57 -0.34 -11.86
N ALA A 208 -13.29 -0.95 -12.80
CA ALA A 208 -13.55 -0.39 -14.13
C ALA A 208 -14.28 0.97 -14.12
N GLY A 209 -15.03 1.29 -13.05
CA GLY A 209 -15.76 2.56 -12.89
C GLY A 209 -15.05 3.60 -12.02
N GLY A 210 -13.81 3.33 -11.60
CA GLY A 210 -13.08 4.12 -10.62
C GLY A 210 -12.61 3.24 -9.47
N ALA A 211 -11.29 3.19 -9.28
CA ALA A 211 -10.71 2.33 -8.26
C ALA A 211 -10.74 3.02 -6.88
N PRO A 212 -11.12 2.31 -5.81
CA PRO A 212 -11.10 2.90 -4.49
C PRO A 212 -9.67 3.19 -4.05
N GLN A 213 -9.50 4.28 -3.32
CA GLN A 213 -8.23 4.62 -2.69
C GLN A 213 -8.26 4.16 -1.24
N VAL A 214 -7.16 3.54 -0.81
CA VAL A 214 -6.92 3.28 0.60
C VAL A 214 -6.56 4.63 1.25
N PRO A 215 -7.18 5.01 2.38
CA PRO A 215 -6.87 6.27 3.05
C PRO A 215 -5.39 6.40 3.37
N THR A 216 -4.85 7.60 3.17
CA THR A 216 -3.49 7.96 3.55
C THR A 216 -3.21 7.55 4.99
N GLY A 217 -2.09 6.88 5.22
CA GLY A 217 -1.66 6.43 6.54
C GLY A 217 -2.33 5.17 7.09
N LEU A 218 -3.44 4.71 6.51
CA LEU A 218 -4.12 3.50 7.01
C LEU A 218 -3.22 2.27 6.87
N LEU A 219 -2.47 2.21 5.76
CA LEU A 219 -1.43 1.22 5.49
C LEU A 219 -0.26 1.93 4.82
N THR A 220 0.90 2.00 5.48
CA THR A 220 2.10 2.63 4.94
C THR A 220 3.28 1.69 5.00
N HIS A 221 4.31 1.99 4.20
CA HIS A 221 5.54 1.22 4.19
C HIS A 221 6.75 2.15 4.12
N GLN A 222 7.76 1.84 4.93
CA GLN A 222 9.03 2.55 4.91
C GLN A 222 9.87 2.02 3.74
N ILE A 223 10.16 2.88 2.77
CA ILE A 223 10.85 2.53 1.51
C ILE A 223 12.38 2.77 1.58
N ALA A 224 12.86 3.51 2.57
CA ALA A 224 14.29 3.65 2.85
C ALA A 224 14.57 3.85 4.35
N ARG A 225 15.80 3.51 4.77
CA ARG A 225 16.25 3.79 6.14
C ARG A 225 16.43 5.29 6.33
N TYR A 226 16.04 5.79 7.51
CA TYR A 226 16.28 7.16 7.94
C TYR A 226 17.76 7.51 7.82
#